data_AF-W7E5G3-F1
#
_entry.id   AF-W7E5G3-F1
#
_cell.length_a   1.000
_cell.length_b   1.000
_cell.length_c   1.000
_cell.angle_alpha   90.00
_cell.angle_beta   90.00
_cell.angle_gamma   90.00
#
_symmetry.space_group_name_H-M   'P 1'
#
loop_
_entity.id
_entity.type
_entity.pdbx_description
1 polymer ?
#
loop_
_entity_poly.entity_id
_entity_poly.type
_entity_poly.pdbx_seq_one_letter_code
_entity_poly.pdbx_strand_id
1 'polypeptide(L)'
;MATCKPLLRVCPSTLQPASLLPRTQQRFESTTRRHRKLLALPAAPSYTPSTSSPTLIFNPPSSAPSVHHTPLKFLPQSDKRRTLYANTHHQLTRTALTSRTSPIASPGTPLQTSSHLPPKPSSALPPPVRQPYDKQYHLSEQQVAEIRQLRAEDPDTWTRVKLADKFGCSQFFVGLVAKNEAKAERVAREHEGMRAKWGGRRREAREERGRRKMGWGRDE
;
A
#
# COMPACT_ATOMS: atom_id res chain seq x y z
N MET A 1 12.38 41.20 4.50
CA MET A 1 11.72 42.15 5.43
C MET A 1 10.56 42.79 4.70
N ALA A 2 9.36 42.20 4.76
CA ALA A 2 8.15 42.78 4.17
C ALA A 2 7.17 43.09 5.31
N THR A 3 7.11 44.36 5.70
CA THR A 3 6.24 44.85 6.76
C THR A 3 4.87 45.17 6.16
N CYS A 4 3.90 44.25 6.29
CA CYS A 4 2.51 44.54 5.99
C CYS A 4 1.93 45.45 7.10
N LYS A 5 1.67 46.72 6.76
CA LYS A 5 0.94 47.66 7.63
C LYS A 5 -0.56 47.33 7.58
N PRO A 6 -1.26 47.22 8.73
CA PRO A 6 -2.70 47.05 8.71
C PRO A 6 -3.36 48.37 8.30
N LEU A 7 -4.09 48.38 7.19
CA LEU A 7 -4.97 49.48 6.82
C LEU A 7 -6.17 49.47 7.77
N LEU A 8 -6.25 50.46 8.66
CA LEU A 8 -7.43 50.73 9.47
C LEU A 8 -8.59 51.12 8.55
N ARG A 9 -9.51 50.18 8.33
CA ARG A 9 -10.78 50.47 7.66
C ARG A 9 -11.71 51.12 8.67
N VAL A 10 -11.70 52.45 8.71
CA VAL A 10 -12.66 53.24 9.48
C VAL A 10 -14.00 53.15 8.75
N CYS A 11 -14.88 52.25 9.20
CA CYS A 11 -16.27 52.27 8.77
C CYS A 11 -16.98 53.39 9.56
N PRO A 12 -17.67 54.35 8.90
CA PRO A 12 -18.48 55.32 9.62
C PRO A 12 -19.56 54.55 10.39
N SER A 13 -19.61 54.76 11.70
CA SER A 13 -20.65 54.19 12.54
C SER A 13 -21.97 54.86 12.18
N THR A 14 -22.77 54.21 11.33
CA THR A 14 -24.20 54.47 11.32
C THR A 14 -24.73 54.06 12.68
N LEU A 15 -25.03 55.05 13.51
CA LEU A 15 -25.71 54.88 14.79
C LEU A 15 -27.08 54.27 14.49
N GLN A 16 -27.16 52.93 14.52
CA GLN A 16 -28.44 52.25 14.49
C GLN A 16 -29.17 52.53 15.81
N PRO A 17 -30.48 52.81 15.79
CA PRO A 17 -31.25 53.01 17.01
C PRO A 17 -31.15 51.76 17.89
N ALA A 18 -31.08 51.97 19.21
CA ALA A 18 -30.98 50.90 20.19
C ALA A 18 -32.20 49.98 20.11
N SER A 19 -32.05 48.87 19.41
CA SER A 19 -33.03 47.78 19.40
C SER A 19 -33.03 47.11 20.78
N LEU A 20 -34.18 47.07 21.44
CA LEU A 20 -34.43 46.36 22.70
C LEU A 20 -34.65 44.85 22.48
N LEU A 21 -34.62 44.37 21.24
CA LEU A 21 -34.65 42.94 20.95
C LEU A 21 -33.26 42.36 21.18
N PRO A 22 -33.13 41.19 21.84
CA PRO A 22 -31.85 40.54 22.04
C PRO A 22 -31.20 40.35 20.68
N ARG A 23 -30.04 40.99 20.48
CA ARG A 23 -29.27 40.88 19.25
C ARG A 23 -28.91 39.41 19.07
N THR A 24 -29.65 38.69 18.23
CA THR A 24 -29.38 37.29 17.92
C THR A 24 -28.07 37.26 17.15
N GLN A 25 -26.96 37.07 17.87
CA GLN A 25 -25.68 36.80 17.23
C GLN A 25 -25.79 35.43 16.56
N GLN A 26 -26.25 35.41 15.31
CA GLN A 26 -26.21 34.22 14.49
C GLN A 26 -24.72 33.89 14.26
N ARG A 27 -24.29 32.76 14.82
CA ARG A 27 -22.89 32.32 14.80
C ARG A 27 -22.58 31.73 13.42
N PHE A 28 -22.22 32.57 12.45
CA PHE A 28 -21.81 32.10 11.13
C PHE A 28 -20.33 31.65 11.11
N GLU A 29 -20.03 30.55 10.44
CA GLU A 29 -18.69 29.96 10.30
C GLU A 29 -17.75 30.77 9.37
N SER A 30 -18.21 31.89 8.83
CA SER A 30 -17.61 32.65 7.72
C SER A 30 -16.25 33.31 7.99
N THR A 31 -15.63 33.10 9.15
CA THR A 31 -14.31 33.69 9.46
C THR A 31 -13.22 32.63 9.47
N THR A 32 -12.11 32.91 8.78
CA THR A 32 -10.94 32.03 8.69
C THR A 32 -10.43 31.58 10.06
N ARG A 33 -10.50 32.44 11.09
CA ARG A 33 -10.10 32.11 12.47
C ARG A 33 -10.96 31.01 13.07
N ARG A 34 -12.29 31.04 12.86
CA ARG A 34 -13.20 30.00 13.38
C ARG A 34 -12.95 28.68 12.66
N HIS A 35 -12.87 28.71 11.34
CA HIS A 35 -12.58 27.54 10.53
C HIS A 35 -11.24 26.89 10.91
N ARG A 36 -10.17 27.68 11.11
CA ARG A 36 -8.86 27.18 11.57
C ARG A 36 -8.92 26.56 12.97
N LYS A 37 -9.71 27.12 13.89
CA LYS A 37 -9.87 26.57 15.24
C LYS A 37 -10.63 25.24 15.21
N LEU A 38 -11.66 25.13 14.37
CA LEU A 38 -12.44 23.91 14.22
C LEU A 38 -11.64 22.77 13.59
N LEU A 39 -10.76 23.08 12.63
CA LEU A 39 -9.89 22.10 11.96
C LEU A 39 -8.54 21.88 12.66
N ALA A 40 -8.34 22.43 13.87
CA ALA A 40 -7.09 22.28 14.59
C ALA A 40 -6.94 20.85 15.13
N LEU A 41 -5.92 20.13 14.67
CA LEU A 41 -5.56 18.82 15.20
C LEU A 41 -4.47 18.95 16.28
N PRO A 42 -4.53 18.18 17.37
CA PRO A 42 -3.46 18.16 18.37
C PRO A 42 -2.17 17.58 17.78
N ALA A 43 -1.03 18.02 18.31
CA ALA A 43 0.25 17.40 17.99
C ALA A 43 0.32 15.97 18.53
N ALA A 44 1.17 15.13 17.92
CA ALA A 44 1.39 13.78 18.45
C ALA A 44 2.01 13.84 19.86
N PRO A 45 1.67 12.91 20.76
CA PRO A 45 2.12 12.95 22.16
C PRO A 45 3.64 12.86 22.32
N SER A 46 4.37 12.36 21.32
CA SER A 46 5.84 12.34 21.31
C SER A 46 6.47 13.73 21.18
N TYR A 47 5.71 14.77 20.81
CA TYR A 47 6.19 16.16 20.75
C TYR A 47 5.99 16.93 22.05
N THR A 48 5.30 16.37 23.04
CA THR A 48 5.14 17.00 24.36
C THR A 48 6.20 16.45 25.32
N PRO A 49 7.27 17.23 25.64
CA PRO A 49 8.34 16.74 26.50
C PRO A 49 7.84 16.54 27.93
N SER A 50 8.23 15.43 28.56
CA SER A 50 7.97 15.18 29.99
C SER A 50 9.02 15.84 30.89
N THR A 51 10.21 16.12 30.37
CA THR A 51 11.36 16.68 31.09
C THR A 51 11.80 18.01 30.48
N SER A 52 12.27 18.94 31.31
CA SER A 52 12.77 20.25 30.85
C SER A 52 14.13 20.20 30.15
N SER A 53 14.93 19.14 30.35
CA SER A 53 16.26 19.01 29.75
C SER A 53 16.21 18.49 28.31
N PRO A 54 17.07 19.00 27.41
CA PRO A 54 17.10 18.53 26.02
C PRO A 54 17.51 17.05 25.95
N THR A 55 16.69 16.24 25.29
CA THR A 55 16.91 14.80 25.12
C THR A 55 16.61 14.40 23.68
N LEU A 56 17.36 13.43 23.14
CA LEU A 56 17.07 12.84 21.83
C LEU A 56 16.00 11.74 21.97
N ILE A 57 14.85 11.94 21.34
CA ILE A 57 13.72 11.00 21.36
C ILE A 57 13.64 10.28 20.03
N PHE A 58 13.58 8.94 20.06
CA PHE A 58 13.31 8.14 18.88
C PHE A 58 11.80 8.03 18.64
N ASN A 59 11.30 8.68 17.59
CA ASN A 59 9.88 8.75 17.25
C ASN A 59 9.64 8.16 15.85
N PRO A 60 9.51 6.82 15.71
CA PRO A 60 9.30 6.20 14.41
C PRO A 60 7.91 6.60 13.88
N PRO A 61 7.81 7.22 12.69
CA PRO A 61 6.52 7.67 12.17
C PRO A 61 5.65 6.49 11.73
N SER A 62 4.33 6.62 11.88
CA SER A 62 3.35 5.65 11.39
C SER A 62 3.03 5.88 9.90
N SER A 63 4.06 5.94 9.06
CA SER A 63 3.94 6.17 7.61
C SER A 63 4.77 5.15 6.83
N ALA A 64 4.46 4.99 5.55
CA ALA A 64 5.29 4.16 4.67
C ALA A 64 6.71 4.76 4.56
N PRO A 65 7.77 3.93 4.55
CA PRO A 65 9.14 4.40 4.34
C PRO A 65 9.32 4.89 2.91
N SER A 66 10.22 5.87 2.71
CA SER A 66 10.64 6.28 1.36
C SER A 66 11.65 5.31 0.76
N VAL A 67 11.81 5.33 -0.56
CA VAL A 67 12.77 4.48 -1.31
C VAL A 67 14.21 4.66 -0.82
N HIS A 68 14.56 5.84 -0.28
CA HIS A 68 15.88 6.13 0.26
C HIS A 68 16.20 5.41 1.59
N HIS A 69 15.18 4.87 2.27
CA HIS A 69 15.37 4.01 3.43
C HIS A 69 15.73 2.59 2.97
N THR A 70 16.96 2.44 2.50
CA THR A 70 17.45 1.18 1.91
C THR A 70 17.53 0.07 2.96
N PRO A 71 16.86 -1.07 2.77
CA PRO A 71 16.91 -2.16 3.73
C PRO A 71 18.31 -2.78 3.81
N LEU A 72 18.64 -3.36 4.96
CA LEU A 72 19.93 -4.01 5.25
C LEU A 72 20.41 -4.98 4.15
N LYS A 73 19.50 -5.69 3.49
CA LYS A 73 19.81 -6.66 2.44
C LYS A 73 20.40 -6.02 1.17
N PHE A 74 20.08 -4.76 0.90
CA PHE A 74 20.53 -4.02 -0.29
C PHE A 74 21.76 -3.15 -0.04
N LEU A 75 22.21 -3.02 1.21
CA LEU A 75 23.45 -2.31 1.53
C LEU A 75 24.68 -3.15 1.21
N PRO A 76 25.72 -2.59 0.54
CA PRO A 76 27.01 -3.25 0.35
C PRO A 76 27.62 -3.68 1.69
N GLN A 77 28.36 -4.79 1.72
CA GLN A 77 28.94 -5.34 2.95
C GLN A 77 29.88 -4.36 3.68
N SER A 78 30.57 -3.48 2.94
CA SER A 78 31.46 -2.45 3.47
C SER A 78 30.75 -1.24 4.09
N ASP A 79 29.43 -1.09 3.90
CA ASP A 79 28.69 0.08 4.39
C ASP A 79 28.51 0.01 5.91
N LYS A 80 29.05 1.02 6.63
CA LYS A 80 28.96 1.15 8.09
C LYS A 80 27.52 1.22 8.60
N ARG A 81 26.56 1.67 7.78
CA ARG A 81 25.14 1.73 8.15
C ARG A 81 24.56 0.35 8.46
N ARG A 82 25.18 -0.73 7.98
CA ARG A 82 24.75 -2.11 8.29
C ARG A 82 24.78 -2.40 9.79
N THR A 83 25.83 -1.99 10.50
CA THR A 83 25.93 -2.23 11.95
C THR A 83 24.92 -1.39 12.71
N LEU A 84 24.74 -0.12 12.31
CA LEU A 84 23.76 0.79 12.91
C LEU A 84 22.33 0.24 12.77
N TYR A 85 21.91 -0.15 11.56
CA TYR A 85 20.57 -0.69 11.34
C TYR A 85 20.34 -2.01 12.07
N ALA A 86 21.34 -2.91 12.11
CA ALA A 86 21.23 -4.15 12.87
C ALA A 86 21.01 -3.89 14.37
N ASN A 87 21.78 -2.97 14.95
CA ASN A 87 21.66 -2.57 16.35
C ASN A 87 20.29 -1.93 16.64
N THR A 88 19.83 -1.02 15.78
CA THR A 88 18.51 -0.40 15.91
C THR A 88 17.38 -1.44 15.82
N HIS A 89 17.42 -2.35 14.84
CA HIS A 89 16.42 -3.42 14.73
C HIS A 89 16.38 -4.28 16.00
N HIS A 90 17.54 -4.69 16.52
CA HIS A 90 17.61 -5.47 17.76
C HIS A 90 17.00 -4.71 18.95
N GLN A 91 17.31 -3.41 19.09
CA GLN A 91 16.74 -2.56 20.13
C GLN A 91 15.22 -2.45 20.00
N LEU A 92 14.70 -2.20 18.80
CA LEU A 92 13.26 -2.08 18.54
C LEU A 92 12.51 -3.38 18.78
N THR A 93 13.07 -4.52 18.35
CA THR A 93 12.48 -5.82 18.64
C THR A 93 12.46 -6.07 20.14
N ARG A 94 13.55 -5.75 20.85
CA ARG A 94 13.59 -5.89 22.32
C ARG A 94 12.56 -4.99 23.00
N THR A 95 12.46 -3.71 22.62
CA THR A 95 11.47 -2.79 23.22
C THR A 95 10.05 -3.27 22.96
N ALA A 96 9.72 -3.68 21.74
CA ALA A 96 8.42 -4.23 21.37
C ALA A 96 8.09 -5.54 22.10
N LEU A 97 9.07 -6.39 22.38
CA LEU A 97 8.89 -7.60 23.19
C LEU A 97 8.70 -7.29 24.68
N THR A 98 9.32 -6.22 25.19
CA THR A 98 9.25 -5.81 26.60
C THR A 98 8.07 -4.92 26.93
N SER A 99 7.43 -4.28 25.95
CA SER A 99 6.25 -3.45 26.19
C SER A 99 5.11 -4.32 26.69
N ARG A 100 5.00 -4.38 28.02
CA ARG A 100 3.84 -4.89 28.74
C ARG A 100 2.61 -4.16 28.20
N THR A 101 1.50 -4.87 28.02
CA THR A 101 0.18 -4.24 27.86
C THR A 101 0.06 -3.18 28.95
N SER A 102 -0.35 -1.95 28.59
CA SER A 102 -0.53 -0.91 29.60
C SER A 102 -1.46 -1.44 30.70
N PRO A 103 -1.23 -1.13 31.99
CA PRO A 103 -2.10 -1.59 33.07
C PRO A 103 -3.54 -1.08 32.93
N ILE A 104 -3.76 -0.04 32.11
CA ILE A 104 -5.08 0.48 31.74
C ILE A 104 -5.83 -0.46 30.78
N ALA A 105 -5.11 -1.23 29.96
CA ALA A 105 -5.66 -2.19 28.99
C ALA A 105 -5.52 -3.65 29.46
N SER A 106 -5.33 -3.89 30.76
CA SER A 106 -5.31 -5.25 31.31
C SER A 106 -6.67 -5.94 31.18
N PRO A 107 -6.73 -7.27 31.01
CA PRO A 107 -7.99 -8.01 31.05
C PRO A 107 -8.80 -7.67 32.31
N GLY A 108 -10.05 -7.24 32.15
CA GLY A 108 -10.97 -6.88 33.25
C GLY A 108 -11.17 -5.38 33.49
N THR A 109 -10.55 -4.46 32.75
CA THR A 109 -10.81 -3.01 32.85
C THR A 109 -11.85 -2.55 31.82
N PRO A 110 -12.63 -1.48 32.08
CA PRO A 110 -13.61 -0.93 31.13
C PRO A 110 -12.99 -0.37 29.84
N LEU A 111 -11.66 -0.18 29.83
CA LEU A 111 -10.86 0.22 28.66
C LEU A 111 -10.16 -0.97 27.99
N GLN A 112 -10.51 -2.21 28.37
CA GLN A 112 -10.10 -3.42 27.67
C GLN A 112 -10.80 -3.48 26.31
N THR A 113 -10.30 -2.69 25.37
CA THR A 113 -10.57 -2.90 23.95
C THR A 113 -9.63 -4.00 23.44
N SER A 114 -10.05 -4.78 22.44
CA SER A 114 -9.15 -5.63 21.68
C SER A 114 -8.08 -4.72 21.07
N SER A 115 -6.92 -4.65 21.72
CA SER A 115 -5.88 -3.73 21.28
C SER A 115 -5.42 -4.16 19.88
N HIS A 116 -5.64 -3.33 18.87
CA HIS A 116 -4.93 -3.41 17.59
C HIS A 116 -3.46 -3.00 17.73
N LEU A 117 -2.91 -3.02 18.95
CA LEU A 117 -1.49 -2.95 19.16
C LEU A 117 -0.85 -4.09 18.36
N PRO A 118 0.27 -3.84 17.68
CA PRO A 118 0.93 -4.88 16.93
C PRO A 118 1.15 -6.08 17.86
N PRO A 119 0.78 -7.30 17.46
CA PRO A 119 1.01 -8.48 18.28
C PRO A 119 2.49 -8.53 18.66
N LYS A 120 2.78 -9.04 19.86
CA LYS A 120 4.16 -9.32 20.30
C LYS A 120 4.89 -9.94 19.10
N PRO A 121 6.02 -9.36 18.64
CA PRO A 121 6.61 -9.75 17.36
C PRO A 121 6.95 -11.24 17.43
N SER A 122 6.13 -12.05 16.78
CA SER A 122 6.36 -13.47 16.58
C SER A 122 7.33 -13.62 15.41
N SER A 123 8.16 -14.65 15.45
CA SER A 123 8.99 -15.02 14.28
C SER A 123 8.13 -15.41 13.06
N ALA A 124 6.84 -15.68 13.27
CA ALA A 124 5.90 -16.01 12.21
C ALA A 124 5.65 -14.79 11.29
N LEU A 125 5.97 -14.96 10.01
CA LEU A 125 5.60 -14.01 8.96
C LEU A 125 4.06 -13.98 8.80
N PRO A 126 3.48 -12.87 8.32
CA PRO A 126 2.07 -12.84 7.95
C PRO A 126 1.78 -13.89 6.87
N PRO A 127 0.52 -14.36 6.76
CA PRO A 127 0.15 -15.35 5.77
C PRO A 127 0.49 -14.86 4.36
N PRO A 128 1.12 -15.68 3.52
CA PRO A 128 1.53 -15.26 2.19
C PRO A 128 0.32 -15.07 1.29
N VAL A 129 0.30 -14.00 0.50
CA VAL A 129 -0.78 -13.73 -0.49
C VAL A 129 -0.83 -14.84 -1.55
N ARG A 130 0.34 -15.35 -1.95
CA ARG A 130 0.48 -16.50 -2.85
C ARG A 130 1.12 -17.65 -2.09
N GLN A 131 0.49 -18.82 -2.15
CA GLN A 131 1.07 -20.03 -1.53
C GLN A 131 2.45 -20.32 -2.13
N PRO A 132 3.48 -20.56 -1.29
CA PRO A 132 4.79 -20.98 -1.77
C PRO A 132 4.65 -22.34 -2.46
N TYR A 133 5.34 -22.51 -3.57
CA TYR A 133 5.38 -23.77 -4.32
C TYR A 133 6.83 -24.04 -4.73
N ASP A 134 7.20 -25.31 -4.72
CA ASP A 134 8.54 -25.73 -5.13
C ASP A 134 8.61 -25.89 -6.65
N LYS A 135 9.74 -25.46 -7.22
CA LYS A 135 10.00 -25.62 -8.66
C LYS A 135 10.50 -27.03 -8.92
N GLN A 136 9.76 -27.78 -9.73
CA GLN A 136 10.13 -29.14 -10.11
C GLN A 136 10.80 -29.14 -11.50
N TYR A 137 11.91 -29.87 -11.61
CA TYR A 137 12.73 -30.00 -12.83
C TYR A 137 12.92 -31.46 -13.23
N HIS A 138 11.82 -32.21 -13.28
CA HIS A 138 11.84 -33.67 -13.53
C HIS A 138 11.73 -34.05 -15.01
N LEU A 139 11.54 -33.09 -15.93
CA LEU A 139 11.34 -33.39 -17.34
C LEU A 139 12.65 -33.64 -18.06
N SER A 140 12.70 -34.71 -18.84
CA SER A 140 13.83 -35.01 -19.74
C SER A 140 13.70 -34.29 -21.08
N GLU A 141 14.80 -34.20 -21.82
CA GLU A 141 14.82 -33.62 -23.17
C GLU A 141 13.91 -34.36 -24.15
N GLN A 142 13.78 -35.68 -23.99
CA GLN A 142 12.88 -36.52 -24.81
C GLN A 142 11.42 -36.15 -24.58
N GLN A 143 11.00 -35.97 -23.32
CA GLN A 143 9.65 -35.54 -22.98
C GLN A 143 9.37 -34.13 -23.49
N VAL A 144 10.37 -33.25 -23.45
CA VAL A 144 10.28 -31.91 -24.04
C VAL A 144 10.09 -31.96 -25.56
N ALA A 145 10.77 -32.87 -26.25
CA ALA A 145 10.57 -33.09 -27.68
C ALA A 145 9.15 -33.63 -27.99
N GLU A 146 8.65 -34.57 -27.19
CA GLU A 146 7.29 -35.11 -27.31
C GLU A 146 6.23 -34.01 -27.11
N ILE A 147 6.41 -33.12 -26.12
CA ILE A 147 5.54 -31.97 -25.89
C ILE A 147 5.47 -31.07 -27.14
N ARG A 148 6.61 -30.84 -27.81
CA ARG A 148 6.66 -30.04 -29.03
C ARG A 148 5.95 -30.73 -30.18
N GLN A 149 6.19 -32.02 -30.38
CA GLN A 149 5.57 -32.82 -31.43
C GLN A 149 4.05 -32.83 -31.28
N LEU A 150 3.53 -33.27 -30.14
CA LEU A 150 2.09 -33.37 -29.89
C LEU A 150 1.35 -32.03 -30.09
N ARG A 151 2.01 -30.92 -29.74
CA ARG A 151 1.42 -29.58 -29.87
C ARG A 151 1.53 -28.99 -31.28
N ALA A 152 2.50 -29.44 -32.06
CA ALA A 152 2.63 -29.09 -33.47
C ALA A 152 1.59 -29.86 -34.31
N GLU A 153 1.35 -31.13 -33.98
CA GLU A 153 0.34 -31.99 -34.62
C GLU A 153 -1.07 -31.43 -34.41
N ASP A 154 -1.58 -31.45 -33.17
CA ASP A 154 -2.96 -31.07 -32.88
C ASP A 154 -3.04 -30.10 -31.69
N PRO A 155 -2.91 -28.78 -31.93
CA PRO A 155 -2.90 -27.80 -30.85
C PRO A 155 -4.24 -27.65 -30.14
N ASP A 156 -5.35 -28.13 -30.74
CA ASP A 156 -6.70 -28.13 -30.18
C ASP A 156 -6.95 -29.28 -29.21
N THR A 157 -6.48 -30.48 -29.53
CA THR A 157 -6.52 -31.64 -28.62
C THR A 157 -5.44 -31.52 -27.54
N TRP A 158 -4.21 -31.22 -27.94
CA TRP A 158 -3.05 -31.10 -27.05
C TRP A 158 -2.87 -29.66 -26.57
N THR A 159 -3.85 -29.23 -25.78
CA THR A 159 -3.81 -27.92 -25.10
C THR A 159 -2.71 -27.86 -24.04
N ARG A 160 -2.34 -26.64 -23.64
CA ARG A 160 -1.35 -26.42 -22.57
C ARG A 160 -1.75 -27.10 -21.26
N VAL A 161 -3.05 -27.16 -20.98
CA VAL A 161 -3.61 -27.82 -19.79
C VAL A 161 -3.38 -29.32 -19.88
N LYS A 162 -3.81 -29.95 -20.99
CA LYS A 162 -3.69 -31.40 -21.18
C LYS A 162 -2.25 -31.88 -21.16
N LEU A 163 -1.33 -31.13 -21.76
CA LEU A 163 0.10 -31.45 -21.75
C LEU A 163 0.72 -31.23 -20.36
N ALA A 164 0.32 -30.18 -19.64
CA ALA A 164 0.74 -29.95 -18.27
C ALA A 164 0.36 -31.12 -17.36
N ASP A 165 -0.89 -31.61 -17.48
CA ASP A 165 -1.38 -32.73 -16.70
C ASP A 165 -0.68 -34.05 -17.08
N LYS A 166 -0.50 -34.31 -18.39
CA LYS A 166 0.19 -35.52 -18.89
C LYS A 166 1.63 -35.63 -18.40
N PHE A 167 2.37 -34.52 -18.42
CA PHE A 167 3.79 -34.51 -18.06
C PHE A 167 4.05 -34.02 -16.61
N GLY A 168 3.00 -33.76 -15.84
CA GLY A 168 3.11 -33.27 -14.46
C GLY A 168 3.84 -31.92 -14.33
N CYS A 169 3.73 -31.03 -15.31
CA CYS A 169 4.50 -29.79 -15.36
C CYS A 169 3.62 -28.52 -15.39
N SER A 170 4.22 -27.34 -15.27
CA SER A 170 3.45 -26.09 -15.31
C SER A 170 2.90 -25.78 -16.72
N GLN A 171 1.63 -25.35 -16.82
CA GLN A 171 1.06 -24.84 -18.07
C GLN A 171 1.87 -23.68 -18.67
N PHE A 172 2.54 -22.90 -17.81
CA PHE A 172 3.46 -21.86 -18.24
C PHE A 172 4.68 -22.45 -18.96
N PHE A 173 5.27 -23.50 -18.41
CA PHE A 173 6.41 -24.21 -19.01
C PHE A 173 6.06 -24.77 -20.39
N VAL A 174 4.89 -25.41 -20.55
CA VAL A 174 4.44 -25.89 -21.87
C VAL A 174 4.33 -24.74 -22.88
N GLY A 175 3.81 -23.59 -22.45
CA GLY A 175 3.72 -22.39 -23.30
C GLY A 175 5.08 -21.77 -23.67
N LEU A 176 6.11 -22.02 -22.86
CA LEU A 176 7.49 -21.61 -23.15
C LEU A 176 8.12 -22.52 -24.20
N VAL A 177 7.96 -23.83 -24.05
CA VAL A 177 8.64 -24.87 -24.85
C VAL A 177 8.01 -25.08 -26.22
N ALA A 178 6.67 -25.03 -26.30
CA ALA A 178 5.91 -25.38 -27.48
C ALA A 178 4.88 -24.27 -27.79
N LYS A 179 5.38 -23.18 -28.38
CA LYS A 179 4.54 -22.08 -28.89
C LYS A 179 3.88 -22.51 -30.20
N ASN A 180 2.64 -22.08 -30.40
CA ASN A 180 1.91 -22.30 -31.65
C ASN A 180 1.25 -20.96 -32.03
N GLU A 181 1.80 -20.33 -33.06
CA GLU A 181 1.41 -18.98 -33.50
C GLU A 181 0.05 -18.99 -34.19
N ALA A 182 -0.20 -19.95 -35.08
CA ALA A 182 -1.47 -20.09 -35.79
C ALA A 182 -2.68 -20.18 -34.83
N LYS A 183 -2.55 -20.99 -33.76
CA LYS A 183 -3.58 -21.05 -32.72
C LYS A 183 -3.65 -19.75 -31.90
N ALA A 184 -2.52 -19.12 -31.61
CA ALA A 184 -2.49 -17.86 -30.86
C ALA A 184 -3.22 -16.74 -31.61
N GLU A 185 -3.01 -16.62 -32.92
CA GLU A 185 -3.70 -15.66 -33.78
C GLU A 185 -5.21 -15.93 -33.84
N ARG A 186 -5.62 -17.20 -33.99
CA ARG A 186 -7.04 -17.56 -33.96
C ARG A 186 -7.72 -17.12 -32.67
N VAL A 187 -7.10 -17.43 -31.52
CA VAL A 187 -7.61 -17.04 -30.20
C VAL A 187 -7.58 -15.52 -30.02
N ALA A 188 -6.59 -14.82 -30.57
CA ALA A 188 -6.55 -13.35 -30.54
C ALA A 188 -7.74 -12.74 -31.30
N ARG A 189 -8.03 -13.23 -32.52
CA ARG A 189 -9.21 -12.79 -33.29
C ARG A 189 -10.53 -13.09 -32.59
N GLU A 190 -10.65 -14.26 -31.97
CA GLU A 190 -11.83 -14.60 -31.15
C GLU A 190 -12.01 -13.62 -29.98
N HIS A 191 -10.92 -13.32 -29.25
CA HIS A 191 -10.93 -12.33 -28.18
C HIS A 191 -11.28 -10.92 -28.69
N GLU A 192 -10.81 -10.53 -29.87
CA GLU A 192 -11.21 -9.26 -30.51
C GLU A 192 -12.69 -9.23 -30.84
N GLY A 193 -13.23 -10.29 -31.42
CA GLY A 193 -14.67 -10.42 -31.68
C GLY A 193 -15.49 -10.34 -30.39
N MET A 194 -15.01 -10.94 -29.29
CA MET A 194 -15.64 -10.81 -27.97
C MET A 194 -15.52 -9.40 -27.38
N ARG A 195 -14.40 -8.71 -27.59
CA ARG A 195 -14.18 -7.32 -27.17
C ARG A 195 -15.05 -6.35 -27.95
N ALA A 196 -15.27 -6.59 -29.24
CA ALA A 196 -16.16 -5.79 -30.08
C ALA A 196 -17.61 -5.78 -29.55
N LYS A 197 -18.04 -6.90 -28.95
CA LYS A 197 -19.37 -7.04 -28.32
C LYS A 197 -19.50 -6.29 -26.98
N TRP A 198 -18.44 -5.70 -26.45
CA TRP A 198 -18.53 -4.93 -25.21
C TRP A 198 -19.23 -3.58 -25.44
N GLY A 199 -20.28 -3.31 -24.66
CA GLY A 199 -20.88 -1.97 -24.58
C GLY A 199 -19.95 -0.93 -23.92
N GLY A 200 -20.31 0.36 -24.05
CA GLY A 200 -19.47 1.51 -23.65
C GLY A 200 -18.93 1.40 -22.22
N ARG A 201 -19.80 1.24 -21.22
CA ARG A 201 -19.41 1.13 -19.80
C ARG A 201 -18.37 0.06 -19.52
N ARG A 202 -18.48 -1.12 -20.16
CA ARG A 202 -17.53 -2.22 -19.96
C ARG A 202 -16.18 -1.92 -20.60
N ARG A 203 -16.20 -1.30 -21.78
CA ARG A 203 -15.00 -0.89 -22.52
C ARG A 203 -14.20 0.15 -21.72
N GLU A 204 -14.85 1.23 -21.29
CA GLU A 204 -14.25 2.29 -20.47
C GLU A 204 -13.62 1.74 -19.19
N ALA A 205 -14.34 0.89 -18.45
CA ALA A 205 -13.83 0.28 -17.21
C ALA A 205 -12.60 -0.63 -17.45
N ARG A 206 -12.50 -1.25 -18.63
CA ARG A 206 -11.36 -2.10 -19.00
C ARG A 206 -10.15 -1.26 -19.43
N GLU A 207 -10.38 -0.19 -20.16
CA GLU A 207 -9.35 0.79 -20.52
C GLU A 207 -8.78 1.48 -19.28
N GLU A 208 -9.63 1.90 -18.34
CA GLU A 208 -9.19 2.50 -17.07
C GLU A 208 -8.39 1.51 -16.22
N ARG A 209 -8.81 0.24 -16.16
CA ARG A 209 -8.00 -0.82 -15.52
C ARG A 209 -6.63 -0.94 -16.18
N GLY A 210 -6.56 -0.84 -17.51
CA GLY A 210 -5.31 -0.80 -18.26
C GLY A 210 -4.44 0.37 -17.85
N ARG A 211 -5.01 1.58 -17.81
CA ARG A 211 -4.35 2.81 -17.35
C ARG A 211 -3.79 2.67 -15.93
N ARG A 212 -4.60 2.19 -14.97
CA ARG A 212 -4.15 1.93 -13.59
C ARG A 212 -3.01 0.93 -13.53
N LYS A 213 -3.08 -0.16 -14.30
CA LYS A 213 -1.99 -1.16 -14.35
C LYS A 213 -0.70 -0.57 -14.92
N MET A 214 -0.78 0.35 -15.87
CA MET A 214 0.39 1.06 -16.40
C MET A 214 0.99 2.03 -15.37
N GLY A 215 0.15 2.74 -14.60
CA GLY A 215 0.60 3.64 -13.52
C GLY A 215 1.32 2.92 -12.38
N TRP A 216 0.89 1.70 -12.03
CA TRP A 216 1.51 0.90 -10.96
C TRP A 216 3.02 0.68 -11.11
N GLY A 217 3.56 0.65 -12.33
CA GLY A 217 5.00 0.49 -12.58
C GLY A 217 5.77 1.80 -12.73
N ARG A 218 5.07 2.94 -12.78
CA ARG A 218 5.63 4.29 -12.93
C ARG A 218 5.64 5.06 -11.60
N ASP A 219 5.10 4.46 -10.54
CA ASP A 219 4.80 5.12 -9.27
C ASP A 219 3.87 6.35 -9.45
N GLU A 220 2.93 6.27 -10.42
CA GLU A 220 1.90 7.28 -10.76
C GLU A 220 0.46 6.79 -10.47
#